data_AF-A0A9X9LAA6-F1
#
_entry.id   AF-A0A9X9LAA6-F1
#
_cell.length_a   1.000
_cell.length_b   1.000
_cell.length_c   1.000
_cell.angle_alpha   90.00
_cell.angle_beta   90.00
_cell.angle_gamma   90.00
#
_symmetry.space_group_name_H-M   'P 1'
#
loop_
_entity.id
_entity.type
_entity.pdbx_description
1 polymer ?
#
loop_
_entity_poly.entity_id
_entity_poly.type
_entity_poly.pdbx_seq_one_letter_code
_entity_poly.pdbx_strand_id
1 'polypeptide(L)' 'MKDNIQLHHLNLGCGKQRTQDVLRKIVKEAWDSVSSEDFVRLTQCMPARYQALIDADGGPTRY' A
#
# COMPACT_ATOMS: atom_id res chain seq x y z
N MET A 1 12.02 -12.93 -32.82
CA MET A 1 11.47 -11.68 -32.26
C MET A 1 10.71 -12.03 -31.00
N LYS A 2 11.44 -12.05 -29.88
CA LYS A 2 10.86 -12.28 -28.55
C LYS A 2 11.56 -11.30 -27.64
N ASP A 3 11.28 -10.05 -27.95
CA ASP A 3 11.98 -8.91 -27.40
C ASP A 3 11.19 -8.46 -26.17
N ASN A 4 11.93 -8.28 -25.09
CA ASN A 4 11.65 -7.27 -24.08
C ASN A 4 10.62 -7.60 -22.97
N ILE A 5 11.02 -8.50 -22.07
CA ILE A 5 10.71 -8.33 -20.64
C ILE A 5 12.03 -8.47 -19.87
N GLN A 6 13.04 -7.70 -20.25
CA GLN A 6 14.04 -7.24 -19.28
C GLN A 6 13.44 -6.02 -18.62
N LEU A 7 12.46 -6.26 -17.74
CA LEU A 7 11.95 -5.21 -16.88
C LEU A 7 13.09 -4.80 -15.97
N HIS A 8 13.63 -3.62 -16.25
CA HIS A 8 14.68 -2.92 -15.52
C HIS A 8 14.58 -3.18 -14.02
N HIS A 9 15.46 -4.04 -13.51
CA HIS A 9 15.87 -3.97 -12.12
C HIS A 9 16.70 -2.70 -11.96
N LEU A 10 16.02 -1.58 -11.80
CA LEU A 10 16.62 -0.34 -11.35
C LEU A 10 17.26 -0.62 -9.98
N ASN A 11 18.58 -0.51 -9.98
CA ASN A 11 19.47 -0.59 -8.83
C ASN A 11 18.86 -0.02 -7.54
N LEU A 12 18.75 -0.84 -6.50
CA LEU A 12 18.75 -0.37 -5.12
C LEU A 12 19.97 -0.95 -4.42
N GLY A 13 20.77 -0.06 -3.82
CA GLY A 13 22.11 -0.35 -3.32
C GLY A 13 22.19 -1.44 -2.26
N CYS A 14 23.39 -2.02 -2.17
CA CYS A 14 23.94 -2.79 -1.05
C CYS A 14 22.95 -3.58 -0.15
N GLY A 15 22.03 -4.32 -0.76
CA GLY A 15 21.13 -5.22 -0.05
C GLY A 15 20.80 -6.39 -0.96
N LYS A 16 20.84 -7.62 -0.44
CA LYS A 16 20.40 -8.81 -1.18
C LYS A 16 19.01 -8.53 -1.74
N GLN A 17 18.90 -8.45 -3.06
CA GLN A 17 17.64 -8.25 -3.75
C GLN A 17 16.70 -9.38 -3.32
N ARG A 18 15.62 -9.04 -2.62
CA ARG A 18 14.63 -10.03 -2.21
C ARG A 18 14.01 -10.60 -3.47
N THR A 19 13.99 -11.92 -3.60
CA THR A 19 13.31 -12.58 -4.71
C THR A 19 11.82 -12.23 -4.64
N GLN A 20 11.13 -12.32 -5.79
CA GLN A 20 9.69 -12.08 -5.85
C GLN A 20 8.91 -12.97 -4.86
N ASP A 21 9.34 -14.22 -4.67
CA ASP A 21 8.73 -15.15 -3.71
C ASP A 21 8.88 -14.69 -2.26
N VAL A 22 10.06 -14.17 -1.91
CA VAL A 22 10.31 -13.60 -0.58
C VAL A 22 9.43 -12.36 -0.37
N LEU A 23 9.31 -11.49 -1.36
CA LEU A 23 8.44 -10.31 -1.26
C LEU A 23 6.97 -10.72 -1.11
N ARG A 24 6.49 -11.68 -1.90
CA ARG A 24 5.12 -12.21 -1.80
C ARG A 24 4.84 -12.76 -0.41
N LYS A 25 5.77 -13.53 0.16
CA LYS A 25 5.65 -14.08 1.51
C LYS A 25 5.53 -12.97 2.55
N ILE A 26 6.42 -11.98 2.51
CA ILE A 26 6.41 -10.85 3.46
C ILE A 26 5.10 -10.06 3.36
N VAL A 27 4.63 -9.74 2.15
CA VAL A 27 3.37 -9.02 1.96
C VAL A 27 2.19 -9.82 2.51
N LYS A 28 2.16 -11.14 2.28
CA LYS A 28 1.11 -12.01 2.80
C LYS A 28 1.12 -12.05 4.33
N GLU A 29 2.27 -12.26 4.95
CA GLU A 29 2.40 -12.28 6.42
C GLU A 29 2.00 -10.94 7.04
N ALA A 30 2.39 -9.82 6.42
CA ALA A 30 2.01 -8.48 6.87
C ALA A 30 0.52 -8.20 6.68
N TRP A 31 -0.11 -8.74 5.64
CA TRP A 31 -1.55 -8.62 5.43
C TRP A 31 -2.33 -9.47 6.43
N ASP A 32 -1.91 -10.72 6.63
CA ASP A 32 -2.56 -11.66 7.54
C ASP A 32 -2.43 -11.23 9.03
N SER A 33 -1.50 -10.32 9.36
CA SER A 33 -1.35 -9.77 10.71
C SER A 33 -2.26 -8.56 11.02
N VAL A 34 -2.93 -7.99 10.01
CA VAL A 34 -3.87 -6.88 10.23
C VAL A 34 -5.15 -7.42 10.88
N SER A 35 -5.52 -6.84 12.02
CA SER A 35 -6.70 -7.28 12.77
C SER A 35 -8.01 -6.88 12.08
N SER A 36 -9.10 -7.61 12.36
CA SER A 36 -10.42 -7.21 11.86
C SER A 36 -10.86 -5.87 12.45
N GLU A 37 -10.46 -5.59 13.68
CA GLU A 37 -10.69 -4.36 14.42
C GLU A 37 -10.03 -3.15 13.73
N ASP A 38 -8.86 -3.32 13.11
CA ASP A 38 -8.20 -2.24 12.35
C ASP A 38 -9.02 -1.85 11.12
N PHE A 39 -9.65 -2.82 10.44
CA PHE A 39 -10.56 -2.54 9.32
C PHE A 39 -11.85 -1.86 9.79
N VAL A 40 -12.40 -2.29 10.94
CA VAL A 40 -13.56 -1.62 11.54
C VAL A 40 -13.22 -0.18 11.90
N ARG A 41 -12.08 0.08 12.54
CA ARG A 41 -11.62 1.44 12.84
C ARG A 41 -11.45 2.29 11.59
N LEU A 42 -10.89 1.73 10.51
CA LEU A 42 -10.74 2.43 9.24
C LEU A 42 -12.09 2.92 8.69
N THR A 43 -13.11 2.06 8.72
CA THR A 43 -14.46 2.43 8.27
C THR A 43 -15.15 3.43 9.21
N GLN A 44 -14.97 3.28 10.51
CA GLN A 44 -15.47 4.23 11.51
C GLN A 44 -14.87 5.64 11.38
N CYS A 45 -13.66 5.78 10.82
CA CYS A 45 -13.07 7.09 10.56
C CYS A 45 -13.65 7.80 9.32
N MET A 46 -14.39 7.10 8.44
CA MET A 46 -14.88 7.66 7.17
C MET A 46 -15.78 8.90 7.33
N PRO A 47 -16.75 8.95 8.28
CA PRO A 47 -17.55 10.16 8.50
C PRO A 47 -16.71 11.42 8.75
N ALA A 48 -15.63 11.30 9.53
CA ALA A 48 -14.73 12.42 9.79
C ALA A 48 -13.93 12.84 8.55
N ARG A 49 -13.57 11.90 7.66
CA ARG A 49 -12.92 12.20 6.38
C ARG A 49 -13.87 12.91 5.43
N TYR A 50 -15.13 12.47 5.37
CA TYR A 50 -16.15 13.14 4.56
C TYR A 50 -16.43 14.55 5.06
N GLN A 51 -16.51 14.75 6.38
CA GLN A 51 -16.65 16.11 6.92
C GLN A 51 -15.47 16.99 6.52
N ALA A 52 -14.23 16.48 6.64
CA ALA A 52 -13.04 17.23 6.21
C ALA A 52 -13.06 17.56 4.71
N LEU A 53 -13.61 16.69 3.86
CA LEU A 53 -13.77 16.94 2.43
C LEU A 53 -14.81 18.04 2.16
N ILE A 54 -15.94 18.03 2.89
CA ILE A 54 -16.97 19.06 2.81
C ILE A 54 -16.40 20.41 3.25
N ASP A 55 -15.69 20.44 4.38
CA ASP A 55 -15.07 21.65 4.93
C ASP A 55 -14.00 22.23 3.98
N ALA A 56 -13.38 21.37 3.16
CA ALA A 56 -12.41 21.74 2.13
C ALA A 56 -13.06 22.10 0.78
N ASP A 57 -14.40 22.16 0.67
CA ASP A 57 -15.14 22.36 -0.57
C ASP A 57 -14.70 21.40 -1.69
N GLY A 58 -14.49 20.13 -1.32
CA GLY A 58 -13.99 19.09 -2.22
C GLY A 58 -12.47 19.11 -2.46
N GLY A 59 -11.73 20.00 -1.81
CA GLY A 59 -10.27 20.09 -1.88
C GLY A 59 -9.52 18.96 -1.15
N PRO A 60 -8.19 18.86 -1.32
CA PRO A 60 -7.37 17.88 -0.63
C PRO A 60 -7.45 17.99 0.89
N THR A 61 -7.49 16.85 1.57
CA THR A 61 -7.48 16.78 3.04
C THR A 61 -6.21 16.12 3.55
N ARG A 62 -6.00 16.09 4.86
CA ARG A 62 -4.86 15.38 5.49
C ARG A 62 -4.93 13.84 5.37
N TYR A 63 -6.05 13.30 4.89
CA TYR A 63 -6.35 11.87 4.83
C TYR A 63 -6.16 11.28 3.43
#